data_AF-A0A2E7BQG9-F1
#
_entry.id   AF-A0A2E7BQG9-F1
#
_cell.length_a   1.000
_cell.length_b   1.000
_cell.length_c   1.000
_cell.angle_alpha   90.00
_cell.angle_beta   90.00
_cell.angle_gamma   90.00
#
_symmetry.space_group_name_H-M   'P 1'
#
loop_
_entity.id
_entity.type
_entity.pdbx_description
1 polymer ?
#
loop_
_entity_poly.entity_id
_entity_poly.type
_entity_poly.pdbx_seq_one_letter_code
_entity_poly.pdbx_strand_id
1 'polypeptide(L)'
;MILLPSDRTQMVQLPESGTGYFTLEVPAWGAKMIVSTPYTTNYEIIEGDREVARRWNGTCGADGVVQEGYVFHRWGAFTVRVTDENNERVPFTIVHTNPE
;
A
#
# COMPACT_ATOMS: atom_id res chain seq x y z
N MET A 1 -0.15 -8.32 -9.27
CA MET A 1 0.36 -7.06 -9.85
C MET A 1 -0.80 -6.09 -9.89
N ILE A 2 -0.62 -4.90 -9.33
CA ILE A 2 -1.62 -3.84 -9.31
C ILE A 2 -1.20 -2.77 -10.31
N LEU A 3 -2.02 -2.55 -11.33
CA LEU A 3 -1.80 -1.52 -12.35
C LEU A 3 -2.55 -0.25 -11.94
N LEU A 4 -1.87 0.89 -12.05
CA LEU A 4 -2.49 2.18 -11.81
C LEU A 4 -2.89 2.88 -13.11
N PRO A 5 -3.94 3.72 -13.06
CA PRO A 5 -4.87 3.87 -11.93
C PRO A 5 -5.96 2.79 -11.88
N SER A 6 -6.51 2.53 -10.68
CA SER A 6 -7.59 1.57 -10.46
C SER A 6 -8.72 2.26 -9.70
N ASP A 7 -9.91 2.34 -10.30
CA ASP A 7 -11.13 2.79 -9.61
C ASP A 7 -11.70 1.73 -8.64
N ARG A 8 -11.06 0.55 -8.59
CA ARG A 8 -11.45 -0.57 -7.73
C ARG A 8 -10.53 -0.70 -6.53
N THR A 9 -11.13 -0.97 -5.38
CA THR A 9 -10.42 -1.51 -4.22
C THR A 9 -9.87 -2.89 -4.56
N GLN A 10 -8.56 -3.06 -4.47
CA GLN A 10 -7.90 -4.34 -4.60
C GLN A 10 -7.66 -4.93 -3.21
N MET A 11 -8.02 -6.19 -3.02
CA MET A 11 -7.73 -6.90 -1.78
C MET A 11 -6.46 -7.72 -1.96
N VAL A 12 -5.49 -7.53 -1.09
CA VAL A 12 -4.28 -8.36 -1.04
C VAL A 12 -4.46 -9.36 0.08
N GLN A 13 -4.47 -10.65 -0.27
CA GLN A 13 -4.44 -11.73 0.71
C GLN A 13 -2.98 -11.94 1.13
N LEU A 14 -2.71 -11.81 2.43
CA LEU A 14 -1.40 -12.15 2.98
C LEU A 14 -1.24 -13.68 3.06
N PRO A 15 0.00 -14.19 2.96
CA PRO A 15 0.30 -15.58 3.26
C PRO A 15 0.29 -15.83 4.78
N GLU A 16 0.22 -17.11 5.19
CA GLU A 16 0.21 -17.53 6.60
C GLU A 16 1.43 -17.06 7.41
N SER A 17 2.53 -16.72 6.74
CA SER A 17 3.71 -16.12 7.38
C SER A 17 3.48 -14.68 7.87
N GLY A 18 2.34 -14.07 7.56
CA GLY A 18 2.00 -12.69 7.92
C GLY A 18 2.69 -11.64 7.07
N THR A 19 3.61 -12.01 6.17
CA THR A 19 4.33 -11.06 5.30
C THR A 19 4.09 -11.36 3.83
N GLY A 20 3.44 -10.44 3.14
CA GLY A 20 3.14 -10.50 1.71
C GLY A 20 3.88 -9.44 0.91
N TYR A 21 4.03 -9.71 -0.39
CA TYR A 21 4.64 -8.77 -1.34
C TYR A 21 3.77 -8.67 -2.59
N PHE A 22 3.61 -7.45 -3.11
CA PHE A 22 3.03 -7.24 -4.44
C PHE A 22 3.72 -6.09 -5.16
N THR A 23 3.68 -6.15 -6.49
CA THR A 23 4.19 -5.07 -7.35
C THR A 23 3.08 -4.09 -7.69
N LEU A 24 3.41 -2.81 -7.54
CA LEU A 24 2.61 -1.66 -7.93
C LEU A 24 3.26 -0.98 -9.14
N GLU A 25 2.53 -0.89 -10.25
CA GLU A 25 3.01 -0.16 -11.43
C GLU A 25 2.38 1.23 -11.49
N VAL A 26 3.23 2.24 -11.42
CA VAL A 26 2.84 3.66 -11.42
C VAL A 26 3.08 4.24 -12.82
N PRO A 27 2.03 4.58 -13.59
CA PRO A 27 2.15 4.98 -14.98
C PRO A 27 2.62 6.42 -15.16
N ALA A 28 2.51 7.26 -14.11
CA ALA A 28 2.71 8.70 -14.24
C ALA A 28 3.21 9.34 -12.94
N TRP A 29 3.88 10.47 -13.10
CA TRP A 29 4.24 11.36 -12.00
C TRP A 29 2.99 11.96 -11.34
N GLY A 30 2.94 12.00 -10.02
CA GLY A 30 1.82 12.58 -9.26
C GLY A 30 0.67 11.61 -8.94
N ALA A 31 0.78 10.33 -9.33
CA ALA A 31 -0.19 9.30 -8.95
C ALA A 31 -0.33 9.21 -7.42
N LYS A 32 -1.55 9.00 -6.93
CA LYS A 32 -1.82 8.88 -5.49
C LYS A 32 -2.28 7.46 -5.15
N MET A 33 -1.88 7.00 -3.97
CA MET A 33 -2.35 5.75 -3.40
C MET A 33 -2.97 6.01 -2.04
N ILE A 34 -4.12 5.40 -1.80
CA ILE A 34 -4.83 5.50 -0.52
C ILE A 34 -4.96 4.10 0.08
N VAL A 35 -4.15 3.82 1.08
CA VAL A 35 -4.08 2.51 1.71
C VAL A 35 -5.02 2.51 2.92
N SER A 36 -5.96 1.56 2.97
CA SER A 36 -6.94 1.43 4.06
C SER A 36 -6.77 0.08 4.73
N THR A 37 -6.13 0.03 5.90
CA THR A 37 -5.74 -1.24 6.53
C THR A 37 -6.16 -1.27 7.99
N PRO A 38 -6.34 -2.47 8.58
CA PRO A 38 -6.33 -2.62 10.03
C PRO A 38 -5.14 -1.91 10.66
N TYR A 39 -5.31 -1.43 11.90
CA TYR A 39 -4.24 -0.77 12.65
C TYR A 39 -3.05 -1.70 12.93
N THR A 40 -3.26 -3.02 12.95
CA THR A 40 -2.23 -4.04 13.15
C THR A 40 -1.34 -4.23 11.90
N THR A 41 -1.85 -3.85 10.73
CA THR A 41 -1.12 -4.01 9.47
C THR A 41 -0.09 -2.90 9.29
N ASN A 42 1.13 -3.30 8.95
CA ASN A 42 2.19 -2.41 8.48
C ASN A 42 2.41 -2.60 6.98
N TYR A 43 2.84 -1.53 6.31
CA TYR A 43 3.28 -1.64 4.91
C TYR A 43 4.47 -0.73 4.62
N GLU A 44 5.20 -1.12 3.59
CA GLU A 44 6.37 -0.41 3.09
C GLU A 44 6.37 -0.43 1.57
N ILE A 45 6.69 0.72 0.97
CA ILE A 45 6.87 0.89 -0.47
C ILE A 45 8.37 0.98 -0.73
N ILE A 46 8.86 0.11 -1.60
CA ILE A 46 10.27 -0.10 -1.91
C ILE A 46 10.48 0.20 -3.41
N GLU A 47 11.44 1.08 -3.71
CA GLU A 47 11.93 1.41 -5.05
C GLU A 47 13.33 0.80 -5.22
N GLY A 48 13.44 -0.35 -5.91
CA GLY A 48 14.70 -1.09 -6.02
C GLY A 48 15.20 -1.55 -4.65
N ASP A 49 16.35 -1.04 -4.21
CA ASP A 49 16.94 -1.31 -2.89
C ASP A 49 16.63 -0.21 -1.84
N ARG A 50 15.77 0.77 -2.17
CA ARG A 50 15.48 1.92 -1.31
C ARG A 50 14.05 1.89 -0.79
N GLU A 51 13.91 2.00 0.52
CA GLU A 51 12.63 2.31 1.18
C GLU A 51 12.23 3.76 0.81
N VAL A 52 11.08 3.93 0.15
CA VAL A 52 10.56 5.24 -0.28
C VAL A 52 9.37 5.71 0.56
N ALA A 53 8.69 4.80 1.22
CA ALA A 53 7.75 5.10 2.28
C ALA A 53 7.62 3.90 3.20
N ARG A 54 7.63 4.15 4.50
CA ARG A 54 7.32 3.13 5.49
C ARG A 54 6.28 3.66 6.44
N ARG A 55 5.29 2.82 6.66
CA ARG A 55 4.35 3.03 7.74
C ARG A 55 4.71 2.10 8.90
N TRP A 56 4.91 2.71 10.06
CA TRP A 56 4.95 2.02 11.34
C TRP A 56 3.73 2.44 12.13
N ASN A 57 2.74 1.55 12.23
CA ASN A 57 1.58 1.82 13.07
C ASN A 57 1.99 1.67 14.54
N GLY A 58 2.30 2.79 15.19
CA GLY A 58 2.53 2.88 16.64
C GLY A 58 1.27 3.20 17.45
N THR A 59 0.09 3.14 16.83
CA THR A 59 -1.17 3.56 17.45
C THR A 59 -1.76 2.41 18.26
N CYS A 60 -1.83 2.58 19.58
CA CYS A 60 -2.52 1.67 20.48
C CYS A 60 -4.01 2.04 20.51
N GLY A 61 -4.87 1.25 19.89
CA GLY A 61 -6.31 1.43 19.91
C GLY A 61 -7.00 0.24 19.28
N ALA A 62 -7.77 -0.50 20.08
CA ALA A 62 -8.56 -1.64 19.63
C ALA A 62 -9.53 -1.21 18.53
N ASP A 63 -9.57 -2.00 17.46
CA ASP A 63 -10.53 -1.98 16.37
C ASP A 63 -10.62 -0.65 15.59
N GLY A 64 -9.75 -0.49 14.60
CA GLY A 64 -9.80 0.64 13.67
C GLY A 64 -9.19 0.31 12.30
N VAL A 65 -9.83 0.82 11.25
CA VAL A 65 -9.23 0.92 9.90
C VAL A 65 -8.54 2.28 9.82
N VAL A 66 -7.27 2.29 9.40
CA VAL A 66 -6.55 3.53 9.17
C VAL A 66 -6.32 3.74 7.68
N GLN A 67 -6.50 4.98 7.24
CA GLN A 67 -6.38 5.38 5.85
C GLN A 67 -5.23 6.36 5.67
N GLU A 68 -4.27 6.04 4.80
CA GLU A 68 -3.11 6.88 4.52
C GLU A 68 -2.91 7.11 3.03
N GLY A 69 -2.46 8.32 2.69
CA GLY A 69 -2.20 8.74 1.32
C GLY A 69 -0.71 8.79 1.02
N TYR A 70 -0.29 8.24 -0.12
CA TYR A 70 1.05 8.40 -0.66
C TYR A 70 1.00 8.98 -2.07
N VAL A 71 1.90 9.92 -2.39
CA VAL A 71 2.02 10.52 -3.72
C VAL A 71 3.33 10.06 -4.36
N PHE A 72 3.25 9.45 -5.53
CA PHE A 72 4.41 9.01 -6.28
C PHE A 72 4.99 10.16 -7.09
N HIS A 73 6.28 10.43 -6.91
CA HIS A 73 7.00 11.46 -7.65
C HIS A 73 7.84 10.90 -8.81
N ARG A 74 7.56 9.65 -9.23
CA ARG A 74 8.20 8.97 -10.36
C ARG A 74 7.25 7.92 -10.95
N TRP A 75 7.38 7.69 -12.25
CA TRP A 75 6.85 6.51 -12.93
C TRP A 75 7.73 5.28 -12.67
N GLY A 76 7.14 4.08 -12.73
CA GLY A 76 7.87 2.82 -12.60
C GLY A 76 7.17 1.76 -11.76
N ALA A 77 7.89 0.67 -11.48
CA ALA A 77 7.42 -0.42 -10.65
C ALA A 77 7.98 -0.30 -9.22
N PHE A 78 7.09 -0.42 -8.24
CA PHE A 78 7.41 -0.38 -6.81
C PHE A 78 7.00 -1.70 -6.18
N THR A 79 7.81 -2.18 -5.24
CA THR A 79 7.46 -3.35 -4.42
C THR A 79 6.79 -2.86 -3.16
N VAL A 80 5.58 -3.35 -2.88
CA VAL A 80 4.93 -3.11 -1.60
C VAL A 80 5.07 -4.35 -0.74
N ARG A 81 5.73 -4.21 0.41
CA ARG A 81 5.78 -5.20 1.48
C ARG A 81 4.67 -4.90 2.46
N VAL A 82 3.90 -5.90 2.83
CA VAL A 82 2.83 -5.79 3.82
C VAL A 82 3.08 -6.83 4.90
N THR A 83 3.00 -6.41 6.16
CA THR A 83 3.22 -7.28 7.31
C THR A 83 2.07 -7.13 8.28
N ASP A 84 1.44 -8.24 8.62
CA ASP A 84 0.36 -8.34 9.61
C ASP A 84 0.52 -9.63 10.42
N GLU A 85 0.15 -9.59 11.69
CA GLU A 85 0.22 -10.76 12.57
C GLU A 85 -1.01 -11.67 12.41
N ASN A 86 -2.12 -11.10 11.93
CA ASN A 86 -3.31 -11.84 11.58
C ASN A 86 -3.32 -12.03 10.06
N ASN A 87 -3.48 -13.26 9.58
CA ASN A 87 -3.48 -13.65 8.16
C ASN A 87 -4.69 -13.07 7.39
N GLU A 88 -4.80 -11.75 7.35
CA GLU A 88 -5.98 -10.99 6.96
C GLU A 88 -5.91 -10.52 5.49
N ARG A 89 -7.08 -10.12 4.97
CA ARG A 89 -7.21 -9.47 3.67
C ARG A 89 -7.05 -7.98 3.86
N VAL A 90 -6.05 -7.41 3.22
CA VAL A 90 -5.73 -5.99 3.32
C VAL A 90 -6.30 -5.24 2.11
N PRO A 91 -7.23 -4.27 2.31
CA PRO A 91 -7.73 -3.43 1.23
C PRO A 91 -6.72 -2.36 0.78
N PHE A 92 -6.55 -2.23 -0.53
CA PHE A 92 -5.79 -1.18 -1.18
C PHE A 92 -6.67 -0.44 -2.18
N THR A 93 -6.80 0.87 -2.05
CA THR A 93 -7.53 1.71 -3.02
C THR A 93 -6.57 2.70 -3.65
N ILE A 94 -6.42 2.70 -4.97
CA ILE A 94 -5.35 3.47 -5.61
C ILE A 94 -5.91 4.45 -6.64
N VAL A 95 -5.94 5.73 -6.27
CA VAL A 95 -6.64 6.77 -7.01
C VAL A 95 -5.65 7.58 -7.84
N HIS A 96 -5.82 7.62 -9.17
CA HIS A 96 -5.18 8.68 -9.93
C HIS A 96 -5.80 10.01 -9.53
N THR A 97 -4.98 10.95 -9.11
CA THR A 97 -5.31 12.35 -9.36
C THR A 97 -4.33 12.81 -10.41
N ASN A 98 -4.79 13.17 -11.60
CA ASN A 98 -3.94 13.97 -12.48
C ASN A 98 -3.47 15.18 -11.66
N PRO A 99 -2.16 15.49 -11.61
CA PRO A 99 -1.77 16.83 -11.27
C PRO A 99 -2.37 17.75 -12.35
N GLU A 100 -3.28 18.64 -11.94
CA GLU A 100 -3.67 19.79 -12.77
C GLU A 100 -2.45 20.68 -13.04
#